data_AF-A0A1V6A4L8-F1
#
_entry.id   AF-A0A1V6A4L8-F1
#
_cell.length_a   1.000
_cell.length_b   1.000
_cell.length_c   1.000
_cell.angle_alpha   90.00
_cell.angle_beta   90.00
_cell.angle_gamma   90.00
#
_symmetry.space_group_name_H-M   'P 1'
#
loop_
_entity.id
_entity.type
_entity.pdbx_description
1 polymer ?
#
loop_
_entity_poly.entity_id
_entity_poly.type
_entity_poly.pdbx_seq_one_letter_code
_entity_poly.pdbx_strand_id
1 'polypeptide(L)'
;MQNNDEMQKSDEVQKSDEVQKSDEVQKSGETKKSSEMQKNILVFLVGGLLFLLFTDYESERSEKKADVEKSKQKAEEVFAKIDAEMKVLADPAVRLVMKGTMKDYKNTTIAAAFEASFDEPRWDKLKGKKGETLVQFTGKISKEMHDYLVAQISSLFDFEKIGSDPYGDYSKALNAALYVLGGGGNWRESDYVKNLNKKYGCSFIEDYHTYTGYRVDYYRLVSEDSEGARQYYVEMFEDLKALLWKVGETVKVQWLVYPNGYQFEFYTCETKAKAYGLKKDIFGELLEAIYN
;
A
#
# COMPACT_ATOMS: atom_id res chain seq x y z
N MET A 1 -16.01 -18.87 71.14
CA MET A 1 -15.14 -17.69 71.02
C MET A 1 -15.22 -17.27 69.55
N GLN A 2 -16.21 -16.53 69.06
CA GLN A 2 -16.77 -15.22 69.44
C GLN A 2 -15.70 -14.11 69.55
N ASN A 3 -15.64 -13.27 68.51
CA ASN A 3 -15.46 -11.81 68.45
C ASN A 3 -15.39 -11.44 66.94
N ASN A 4 -16.49 -11.00 66.32
CA ASN A 4 -16.84 -9.59 66.03
C ASN A 4 -15.71 -8.56 66.26
N ASP A 5 -15.38 -7.82 65.20
CA ASP A 5 -15.31 -6.36 65.24
C ASP A 5 -15.62 -5.76 63.86
N GLU A 6 -16.49 -4.75 63.91
CA GLU A 6 -17.02 -3.93 62.82
C GLU A 6 -16.10 -2.72 62.53
N MET A 7 -16.53 -1.91 61.55
CA MET A 7 -16.19 -0.48 61.33
C MET A 7 -14.84 -0.22 60.62
N GLN A 8 -14.72 0.66 59.61
CA GLN A 8 -15.34 1.98 59.40
C GLN A 8 -15.57 2.34 57.92
N LYS A 9 -16.61 3.17 57.71
CA LYS A 9 -16.84 4.08 56.57
C LYS A 9 -16.04 5.38 56.77
N SER A 10 -15.64 6.02 55.66
CA SER A 10 -15.49 7.49 55.51
C SER A 10 -15.22 7.77 54.01
N ASP A 11 -16.15 8.40 53.28
CA ASP A 11 -16.31 9.85 53.03
C ASP A 11 -15.39 10.31 51.88
N GLU A 12 -15.90 10.54 50.68
CA GLU A 12 -16.46 11.82 50.20
C GLU A 12 -15.41 12.96 50.19
N VAL A 13 -14.76 13.17 49.03
CA VAL A 13 -14.04 14.43 48.73
C VAL A 13 -14.28 14.86 47.28
N GLN A 14 -15.09 15.91 47.19
CA GLN A 14 -15.02 17.12 46.36
C GLN A 14 -14.93 17.06 44.83
N LYS A 15 -16.03 17.55 44.25
CA LYS A 15 -16.11 18.49 43.12
C LYS A 15 -14.87 19.36 42.95
N SER A 16 -14.41 19.44 41.70
CA SER A 16 -13.84 20.66 41.14
C SER A 16 -14.63 20.99 39.88
N ASP A 17 -15.47 22.01 40.02
CA ASP A 17 -16.14 22.73 38.94
C ASP A 17 -15.13 23.57 38.15
N GLU A 18 -15.37 23.64 36.84
CA GLU A 18 -15.23 24.81 35.98
C GLU A 18 -13.85 25.28 35.47
N VAL A 19 -13.93 25.89 34.28
CA VAL A 19 -12.91 26.59 33.48
C VAL A 19 -12.12 25.61 32.57
N GLN A 20 -12.28 25.61 31.25
CA GLN A 20 -12.17 26.77 30.37
C GLN A 20 -12.86 26.49 29.02
N LYS A 21 -13.77 27.40 28.62
CA LYS A 21 -14.12 27.62 27.22
C LYS A 21 -12.84 28.02 26.47
N SER A 22 -12.52 27.26 25.43
CA SER A 22 -11.63 27.73 24.36
C SER A 22 -12.15 27.15 23.05
N ASP A 23 -12.85 28.04 22.35
CA ASP A 23 -12.79 28.25 20.90
C ASP A 23 -13.02 27.04 20.00
N GLU A 24 -14.27 26.98 19.54
CA GLU A 24 -14.66 26.94 18.13
C GLU A 24 -13.49 27.09 17.13
N VAL A 25 -12.72 26.02 16.90
CA VAL A 25 -11.81 25.94 15.75
C VAL A 25 -12.58 25.39 14.56
N GLN A 26 -13.02 26.35 13.77
CA GLN A 26 -13.53 26.25 12.40
C GLN A 26 -12.51 25.56 11.47
N LYS A 27 -12.38 24.23 11.54
CA LYS A 27 -11.60 23.41 10.59
C LYS A 27 -12.50 22.79 9.51
N SER A 28 -13.16 23.66 8.73
CA SER A 28 -13.88 23.26 7.50
C SER A 28 -13.37 23.98 6.24
N GLY A 29 -12.25 24.73 6.35
CA GLY A 29 -11.70 25.54 5.25
C GLY A 29 -10.60 24.89 4.39
N GLU A 30 -9.93 23.84 4.85
CA GLU A 30 -8.71 23.34 4.18
C GLU A 30 -8.97 22.32 3.06
N THR A 31 -10.05 21.54 3.14
CA THR A 31 -10.38 20.56 2.08
C THR A 31 -10.94 21.21 0.81
N LYS A 32 -11.46 22.44 0.89
CA LYS A 32 -11.93 23.21 -0.27
C LYS A 32 -10.75 23.80 -1.08
N LYS A 33 -9.71 24.29 -0.38
CA LYS A 33 -8.49 24.84 -0.97
C LYS A 33 -7.71 23.83 -1.80
N SER A 34 -7.62 22.56 -1.39
CA SER A 34 -6.88 21.55 -2.16
C SER A 34 -7.52 21.28 -3.53
N SER A 35 -8.85 21.20 -3.60
CA SER A 35 -9.56 21.01 -4.88
C SER A 35 -9.50 22.23 -5.81
N GLU A 36 -9.48 23.44 -5.25
CA GLU A 36 -9.26 24.69 -6.01
C GLU A 36 -7.80 24.84 -6.45
N MET A 37 -6.85 24.39 -5.64
CA MET A 37 -5.42 24.44 -5.95
C MET A 37 -5.08 23.46 -7.09
N GLN A 38 -5.66 22.25 -7.09
CA GLN A 38 -5.52 21.31 -8.21
C GLN A 38 -6.15 21.87 -9.51
N LYS A 39 -7.32 22.51 -9.42
CA LYS A 39 -7.93 23.20 -10.58
C LYS A 39 -7.06 24.36 -11.08
N ASN A 40 -6.51 25.18 -10.19
CA ASN A 40 -5.69 26.33 -10.56
C ASN A 40 -4.35 25.90 -11.15
N ILE A 41 -3.69 24.88 -10.57
CA ILE A 41 -2.46 24.30 -11.13
C ILE A 41 -2.73 23.75 -12.53
N LEU A 42 -3.85 23.05 -12.73
CA LEU A 42 -4.23 22.54 -14.05
C LEU A 42 -4.50 23.67 -15.04
N VAL A 43 -5.18 24.75 -14.62
CA VAL A 43 -5.40 25.95 -15.46
C VAL A 43 -4.08 26.63 -15.81
N PHE A 44 -3.12 26.71 -14.89
CA PHE A 44 -1.79 27.28 -15.14
C PHE A 44 -0.94 26.38 -16.05
N LEU A 45 -1.01 25.05 -15.90
CA LEU A 45 -0.29 24.12 -16.76
C LEU A 45 -0.88 24.09 -18.17
N VAL A 46 -2.21 24.03 -18.29
CA VAL A 46 -2.90 24.06 -19.58
C VAL A 46 -2.74 25.42 -20.25
N GLY A 47 -2.89 26.51 -19.49
CA GLY A 47 -2.67 27.88 -19.97
C GLY A 47 -1.22 28.16 -20.37
N GLY A 48 -0.25 27.65 -19.61
CA GLY A 48 1.17 27.75 -19.92
C GLY A 48 1.59 26.91 -21.13
N LEU A 49 1.03 25.70 -21.28
CA LEU A 49 1.24 24.86 -22.47
C LEU A 49 0.63 25.51 -23.72
N LEU A 50 -0.58 26.07 -23.61
CA LEU A 50 -1.21 26.89 -24.65
C LEU A 50 -0.32 28.09 -25.01
N PHE A 51 0.18 28.81 -24.01
CA PHE A 51 1.03 29.97 -24.23
C PHE A 51 2.32 29.60 -24.98
N LEU A 52 3.00 28.52 -24.60
CA LEU A 52 4.21 28.03 -25.28
C LEU A 52 3.92 27.59 -26.73
N LEU A 53 2.80 26.91 -26.96
CA LEU A 53 2.35 26.54 -28.30
C LEU A 53 2.00 27.76 -29.16
N PHE A 54 1.53 28.86 -28.54
CA PHE A 54 1.23 30.11 -29.23
C PHE A 54 2.46 31.01 -29.42
N THR A 55 3.47 30.98 -28.55
CA THR A 55 4.68 31.81 -28.70
C THR A 55 5.64 31.27 -29.75
N ASP A 56 5.77 29.95 -29.89
CA ASP A 56 6.51 29.35 -31.01
C ASP A 56 5.81 29.60 -32.36
N TYR A 57 4.49 29.82 -32.34
CA TYR A 57 3.66 30.05 -33.53
C TYR A 57 3.89 31.43 -34.19
N GLU A 58 4.27 32.46 -33.43
CA GLU A 58 4.48 33.80 -34.02
C GLU A 58 5.89 34.01 -34.59
N SER A 59 6.85 33.12 -34.31
CA SER A 59 8.26 33.31 -34.70
C SER A 59 8.62 32.85 -36.12
N GLU A 60 7.81 32.02 -36.79
CA GLU A 60 8.19 31.41 -38.08
C GLU A 60 7.06 31.46 -39.13
N ARG A 61 6.76 32.66 -39.62
CA ARG A 61 5.74 32.87 -40.64
C ARG A 61 6.33 32.90 -42.05
N SER A 62 6.50 31.72 -42.67
CA SER A 62 6.15 31.53 -44.09
C SER A 62 6.21 30.09 -44.61
N GLU A 63 6.82 29.10 -43.93
CA GLU A 63 7.12 27.85 -44.63
C GLU A 63 6.30 26.59 -44.32
N LYS A 64 5.50 26.44 -43.25
CA LYS A 64 4.86 25.13 -43.01
C LYS A 64 3.43 25.17 -42.45
N LYS A 65 2.45 25.41 -43.33
CA LYS A 65 1.01 25.17 -43.04
C LYS A 65 0.72 23.74 -42.56
N ALA A 66 1.49 22.76 -43.03
CA ALA A 66 1.34 21.35 -42.61
C ALA A 66 1.72 21.12 -41.13
N ASP A 67 2.73 21.84 -40.63
CA ASP A 67 3.19 21.69 -39.24
C ASP A 67 2.23 22.36 -38.24
N VAL A 68 1.54 23.42 -38.67
CA VAL A 68 0.46 24.06 -37.90
C VAL A 68 -0.72 23.12 -37.72
N GLU A 69 -1.20 22.47 -38.79
CA GLU A 69 -2.35 21.55 -38.70
C GLU A 69 -2.02 20.33 -37.82
N LYS A 70 -0.79 19.80 -37.92
CA LYS A 70 -0.31 18.71 -37.07
C LYS A 70 -0.25 19.11 -35.59
N SER A 71 0.19 20.33 -35.30
CA SER A 71 0.25 20.85 -33.93
C SER A 71 -1.14 21.08 -33.32
N LYS A 72 -2.08 21.57 -34.15
CA LYS A 72 -3.49 21.73 -33.77
C LYS A 72 -4.14 20.38 -33.44
N GLN A 73 -3.97 19.37 -34.30
CA GLN A 73 -4.48 18.01 -34.05
C GLN A 73 -3.94 17.43 -32.74
N LYS A 74 -2.63 17.58 -32.50
CA LYS A 74 -2.00 17.14 -31.25
C LYS A 74 -2.58 17.86 -30.03
N ALA A 75 -2.87 19.16 -30.12
CA ALA A 75 -3.50 19.90 -29.04
C ALA A 75 -4.94 19.42 -28.77
N GLU A 76 -5.74 19.22 -29.82
CA GLU A 76 -7.11 18.69 -29.69
C GLU A 76 -7.13 17.30 -29.04
N GLU A 77 -6.19 16.43 -29.40
CA GLU A 77 -6.01 15.12 -28.75
C GLU A 77 -5.68 15.25 -27.26
N VAL A 78 -4.79 16.17 -26.89
CA VAL A 78 -4.44 16.44 -25.48
C VAL A 78 -5.65 16.97 -24.71
N PHE A 79 -6.42 17.90 -25.27
CA PHE A 79 -7.62 18.43 -24.63
C PHE A 79 -8.70 17.36 -24.43
N ALA A 80 -8.95 16.54 -25.45
CA ALA A 80 -9.90 15.45 -25.34
C ALA A 80 -9.51 14.45 -24.24
N LYS A 81 -8.20 14.18 -24.10
CA LYS A 81 -7.68 13.33 -23.03
C LYS A 81 -7.87 13.95 -21.65
N ILE A 82 -7.57 15.24 -21.48
CA ILE A 82 -7.75 15.95 -20.20
C ILE A 82 -9.23 15.98 -19.80
N ASP A 83 -10.14 16.30 -20.73
CA ASP A 83 -11.58 16.33 -20.44
C ASP A 83 -12.11 14.95 -20.02
N ALA A 84 -11.64 13.87 -20.67
CA ALA A 84 -11.97 12.51 -20.28
C ALA A 84 -11.49 12.19 -18.85
N GLU A 85 -10.25 12.52 -18.51
CA GLU A 85 -9.70 12.31 -17.16
C GLU A 85 -10.47 13.13 -16.11
N MET A 86 -10.80 14.39 -16.39
CA MET A 86 -11.58 15.23 -15.49
C MET A 86 -12.99 14.68 -15.24
N LYS A 87 -13.64 14.11 -16.26
CA LYS A 87 -14.95 13.47 -16.11
C LYS A 87 -14.89 12.26 -15.18
N VAL A 88 -13.83 11.47 -15.24
CA VAL A 88 -13.64 10.32 -14.35
C VAL A 88 -13.44 10.79 -12.91
N LEU A 89 -12.61 11.80 -12.68
CA LEU A 89 -12.38 12.38 -11.35
C LEU A 89 -13.63 13.08 -10.78
N ALA A 90 -14.57 13.49 -11.63
CA ALA A 90 -15.84 14.05 -11.22
C ALA A 90 -16.88 12.97 -10.81
N ASP A 91 -16.66 11.69 -11.16
CA ASP A 91 -17.62 10.62 -10.88
C ASP A 91 -17.81 10.42 -9.35
N PRO A 92 -19.05 10.38 -8.85
CA PRO A 92 -19.32 10.23 -7.42
C PRO A 92 -18.70 8.97 -6.79
N ALA A 93 -18.66 7.85 -7.52
CA ALA A 93 -18.09 6.61 -7.03
C ALA A 93 -16.56 6.71 -6.89
N VAL A 94 -15.90 7.29 -7.91
CA VAL A 94 -14.44 7.53 -7.87
C VAL A 94 -14.11 8.46 -6.71
N ARG A 95 -14.84 9.57 -6.56
CA ARG A 95 -14.65 10.52 -5.45
C ARG A 95 -14.90 9.90 -4.08
N LEU A 96 -15.87 9.00 -3.96
CA LEU A 96 -16.16 8.29 -2.71
C LEU A 96 -14.93 7.49 -2.27
N VAL A 97 -14.35 6.69 -3.17
CA VAL A 97 -13.16 5.88 -2.87
C VAL A 97 -11.95 6.77 -2.62
N MET A 98 -11.67 7.74 -3.50
CA MET A 98 -10.52 8.65 -3.36
C MET A 98 -10.51 9.40 -2.02
N LYS A 99 -11.68 9.79 -1.52
CA LYS A 99 -11.82 10.51 -0.23
C LYS A 99 -11.96 9.59 0.98
N GLY A 100 -12.20 8.30 0.75
CA GLY A 100 -12.26 7.32 1.81
C GLY A 100 -10.91 7.13 2.49
N THR A 101 -10.91 6.38 3.59
CA THR A 101 -9.73 6.03 4.37
C THR A 101 -9.64 4.52 4.50
N MET A 102 -8.44 3.97 4.69
CA MET A 102 -8.29 2.56 5.04
C MET A 102 -8.47 2.37 6.55
N LYS A 103 -8.86 1.17 7.00
CA LYS A 103 -9.29 0.89 8.38
C LYS A 103 -8.29 1.38 9.44
N ASP A 104 -7.02 1.14 9.19
CA ASP A 104 -5.92 1.48 10.10
C ASP A 104 -5.25 2.84 9.75
N TYR A 105 -5.78 3.52 8.74
CA TYR A 105 -5.24 4.74 8.11
C TYR A 105 -6.26 5.87 8.09
N LYS A 106 -6.84 6.17 9.25
CA LYS A 106 -7.97 7.11 9.36
C LYS A 106 -7.63 8.56 9.02
N ASN A 107 -6.35 8.91 9.02
CA ASN A 107 -5.89 10.29 8.82
C ASN A 107 -5.47 10.61 7.38
N THR A 108 -5.34 9.60 6.52
CA THR A 108 -4.86 9.75 5.14
C THR A 108 -5.90 9.19 4.19
N THR A 109 -6.30 10.00 3.20
CA THR A 109 -7.23 9.52 2.19
C THR A 109 -6.55 8.51 1.27
N ILE A 110 -7.31 7.59 0.70
CA ILE A 110 -6.80 6.60 -0.25
C ILE A 110 -6.07 7.30 -1.41
N ALA A 111 -6.65 8.38 -1.96
CA ALA A 111 -6.00 9.12 -3.04
C ALA A 111 -4.62 9.68 -2.63
N ALA A 112 -4.52 10.31 -1.46
CA ALA A 112 -3.26 10.89 -1.00
C ALA A 112 -2.18 9.81 -0.79
N ALA A 113 -2.54 8.67 -0.19
CA ALA A 113 -1.61 7.57 0.02
C ALA A 113 -1.10 6.98 -1.30
N PHE A 114 -2.00 6.72 -2.24
CA PHE A 114 -1.66 6.10 -3.52
C PHE A 114 -0.92 7.05 -4.47
N GLU A 115 -1.33 8.32 -4.56
CA GLU A 115 -0.67 9.31 -5.42
C GLU A 115 0.73 9.69 -4.91
N ALA A 116 0.99 9.58 -3.60
CA ALA A 116 2.34 9.75 -3.04
C ALA A 116 3.24 8.53 -3.27
N SER A 117 2.64 7.35 -3.42
CA SER A 117 3.36 6.06 -3.45
C SER A 117 3.72 5.57 -4.86
N PHE A 118 2.96 6.00 -5.86
CA PHE A 118 3.02 5.45 -7.21
C PHE A 118 3.22 6.55 -8.26
N ASP A 119 4.05 6.25 -9.25
CA ASP A 119 4.22 7.09 -10.43
C ASP A 119 3.03 6.92 -11.38
N GLU A 120 2.72 7.96 -12.14
CA GLU A 120 1.62 7.97 -13.11
C GLU A 120 0.27 7.47 -12.54
N PRO A 121 -0.20 7.99 -11.38
CA PRO A 121 -1.44 7.54 -10.77
C PRO A 121 -2.64 7.84 -11.68
N ARG A 122 -3.54 6.88 -11.81
CA ARG A 122 -4.79 7.02 -12.58
C ARG A 122 -5.94 6.35 -11.86
N TRP A 123 -7.11 6.96 -12.00
CA TRP A 123 -8.35 6.47 -11.43
C TRP A 123 -9.34 6.23 -12.55
N ASP A 124 -10.01 5.08 -12.52
CA ASP A 124 -11.00 4.67 -13.50
C ASP A 124 -12.26 4.15 -12.81
N LYS A 125 -13.41 4.38 -13.44
CA LYS A 125 -14.66 3.69 -13.10
C LYS A 125 -14.88 2.56 -14.08
N LEU A 126 -15.03 1.36 -13.54
CA LEU A 126 -15.27 0.15 -14.32
C LEU A 126 -16.63 -0.46 -13.96
N LYS A 127 -17.17 -1.24 -14.88
CA LYS A 127 -18.34 -2.08 -14.65
C LYS A 127 -17.87 -3.52 -14.49
N GLY A 128 -18.11 -4.10 -13.33
CA GLY A 128 -17.77 -5.49 -13.04
C GLY A 128 -18.66 -6.48 -13.80
N LYS A 129 -18.34 -7.77 -13.69
CA LYS A 129 -18.97 -8.83 -14.50
C LYS A 129 -20.46 -9.00 -14.21
N LYS A 130 -20.92 -8.69 -12.99
CA LYS A 130 -22.34 -8.75 -12.61
C LYS A 130 -23.01 -7.38 -12.63
N GLY A 131 -22.36 -6.38 -13.25
CA GLY A 131 -22.87 -5.02 -13.35
C GLY A 131 -22.56 -4.12 -12.15
N GLU A 132 -21.80 -4.61 -11.17
CA GLU A 132 -21.30 -3.83 -10.04
C GLU A 132 -20.44 -2.63 -10.48
N THR A 133 -20.41 -1.57 -9.67
CA THR A 133 -19.51 -0.44 -9.88
C THR A 133 -18.18 -0.73 -9.21
N LEU A 134 -17.12 -0.75 -9.99
CA LEU A 134 -15.75 -0.87 -9.50
C LEU A 134 -15.04 0.46 -9.70
N VAL A 135 -14.27 0.89 -8.72
CA VAL A 135 -13.29 1.97 -8.88
C VAL A 135 -11.93 1.33 -8.91
N GLN A 136 -11.15 1.63 -9.95
CA GLN A 136 -9.80 1.11 -10.11
C GLN A 136 -8.79 2.24 -9.99
N PHE A 137 -7.79 2.03 -9.14
CA PHE A 137 -6.52 2.74 -9.21
C PHE A 137 -5.55 1.96 -10.10
N THR A 138 -4.79 2.68 -10.92
CA THR A 138 -3.58 2.16 -11.55
C THR A 138 -2.42 3.11 -11.30
N GLY A 139 -1.24 2.57 -11.07
CA GLY A 139 -0.02 3.33 -10.88
C GLY A 139 1.20 2.47 -11.18
N LYS A 140 2.35 3.11 -11.37
CA LYS A 140 3.63 2.44 -11.55
C LYS A 140 4.42 2.48 -10.26
N ILE A 141 5.17 1.43 -9.97
CA ILE A 141 6.06 1.40 -8.83
C ILE A 141 7.16 2.43 -9.02
N SER A 142 7.18 3.43 -8.14
CA SER A 142 8.23 4.43 -8.14
C SER A 142 9.55 3.83 -7.66
N LYS A 143 10.65 4.46 -8.04
CA LYS A 143 11.97 4.06 -7.54
C LYS A 143 12.04 4.17 -6.01
N GLU A 144 11.47 5.23 -5.45
CA GLU A 144 11.44 5.46 -4.00
C GLU A 144 10.69 4.35 -3.26
N MET A 145 9.49 3.99 -3.71
CA MET A 145 8.71 2.91 -3.12
C MET A 145 9.45 1.56 -3.23
N HIS A 146 10.01 1.26 -4.39
CA HIS A 146 10.82 0.05 -4.58
C HIS A 146 12.00 -0.01 -3.60
N ASP A 147 12.78 1.07 -3.53
CA ASP A 147 13.98 1.11 -2.67
C ASP A 147 13.59 1.03 -1.20
N TYR A 148 12.50 1.67 -0.79
CA TYR A 148 11.94 1.54 0.55
C TYR A 148 11.57 0.08 0.86
N LEU A 149 10.86 -0.60 -0.03
CA LEU A 149 10.48 -2.00 0.14
C LEU A 149 11.69 -2.93 0.22
N VAL A 150 12.66 -2.73 -0.68
CA VAL A 150 13.92 -3.48 -0.65
C VAL A 150 14.67 -3.23 0.64
N ALA A 151 14.70 -2.01 1.16
CA ALA A 151 15.35 -1.68 2.42
C ALA A 151 14.62 -2.30 3.62
N GLN A 152 13.28 -2.24 3.67
CA GLN A 152 12.49 -2.89 4.71
C GLN A 152 12.73 -4.40 4.74
N ILE A 153 12.66 -5.04 3.59
CA ILE A 153 12.95 -6.47 3.45
C ILE A 153 14.39 -6.75 3.82
N SER A 154 15.37 -5.98 3.33
CA SER A 154 16.77 -6.16 3.73
C SER A 154 17.00 -5.98 5.22
N SER A 155 16.27 -5.09 5.89
CA SER A 155 16.38 -4.90 7.34
C SER A 155 15.82 -6.08 8.14
N LEU A 156 14.79 -6.76 7.63
CA LEU A 156 14.30 -8.01 8.21
C LEU A 156 15.33 -9.14 8.09
N PHE A 157 16.21 -9.07 7.10
CA PHE A 157 17.22 -10.08 6.79
C PHE A 157 18.65 -9.58 7.01
N ASP A 158 18.85 -8.58 7.87
CA ASP A 158 20.17 -8.07 8.20
C ASP A 158 20.96 -9.11 8.99
N PHE A 159 21.58 -10.04 8.27
CA PHE A 159 22.31 -11.20 8.80
C PHE A 159 23.52 -10.81 9.66
N GLU A 160 24.00 -9.57 9.56
CA GLU A 160 25.06 -9.06 10.43
C GLU A 160 24.54 -8.67 11.83
N LYS A 161 23.23 -8.36 11.94
CA LYS A 161 22.57 -8.09 13.23
C LYS A 161 21.99 -9.33 13.90
N ILE A 162 21.82 -10.41 13.15
CA ILE A 162 21.48 -11.74 13.68
C ILE A 162 22.67 -12.16 14.56
N GLY A 163 22.43 -12.25 15.87
CA GLY A 163 23.51 -12.42 16.85
C GLY A 163 24.17 -13.81 16.78
N SER A 164 24.83 -14.20 17.86
CA SER A 164 25.49 -15.50 17.99
C SER A 164 24.54 -16.71 18.00
N ASP A 165 23.22 -16.49 17.99
CA ASP A 165 22.22 -17.55 17.80
C ASP A 165 21.66 -17.50 16.38
N PRO A 166 22.37 -18.10 15.40
CA PRO A 166 21.92 -18.09 14.02
C PRO A 166 20.50 -18.65 13.91
N TYR A 167 20.19 -19.77 14.58
CA TYR A 167 18.91 -20.47 14.38
C TYR A 167 17.71 -19.68 14.90
N GLY A 168 17.83 -18.99 16.04
CA GLY A 168 16.75 -18.20 16.62
C GLY A 168 16.40 -16.96 15.79
N ASP A 169 17.40 -16.23 15.31
CA ASP A 169 17.20 -14.97 14.61
C ASP A 169 16.89 -15.17 13.11
N TYR A 170 17.46 -16.19 12.45
CA TYR A 170 17.04 -16.58 11.10
C TYR A 170 15.57 -16.99 11.06
N SER A 171 15.10 -17.72 12.08
CA SER A 171 13.70 -18.16 12.16
C SER A 171 12.74 -16.98 12.30
N LYS A 172 13.12 -15.89 12.99
CA LYS A 172 12.28 -14.68 13.09
C LYS A 172 12.21 -13.92 11.76
N ALA A 173 13.36 -13.70 11.12
CA ALA A 173 13.44 -13.06 9.81
C ALA A 173 12.61 -13.81 8.76
N LEU A 174 12.75 -15.13 8.78
CA LEU A 174 11.97 -16.03 7.95
C LEU A 174 10.48 -15.95 8.28
N ASN A 175 10.07 -16.11 9.54
CA ASN A 175 8.65 -16.04 9.89
C ASN A 175 8.05 -14.67 9.53
N ALA A 176 8.80 -13.57 9.67
CA ALA A 176 8.37 -12.24 9.21
C ALA A 176 8.20 -12.18 7.68
N ALA A 177 9.18 -12.68 6.94
CA ALA A 177 9.11 -12.72 5.48
C ALA A 177 7.97 -13.60 4.97
N LEU A 178 7.78 -14.77 5.57
CA LEU A 178 6.72 -15.69 5.23
C LEU A 178 5.34 -15.20 5.64
N TYR A 179 5.27 -14.46 6.75
CA TYR A 179 4.07 -13.75 7.14
C TYR A 179 3.71 -12.74 6.05
N VAL A 180 4.68 -11.93 5.61
CA VAL A 180 4.53 -10.97 4.50
C VAL A 180 4.10 -11.66 3.20
N LEU A 181 4.62 -12.86 2.90
CA LEU A 181 4.33 -13.55 1.64
C LEU A 181 3.04 -14.36 1.62
N GLY A 182 2.60 -14.78 2.81
CA GLY A 182 1.80 -15.99 2.93
C GLY A 182 0.47 -15.79 3.63
N GLY A 183 0.30 -14.74 4.45
CA GLY A 183 -1.00 -14.40 5.00
C GLY A 183 -1.79 -15.54 5.62
N GLY A 184 -1.10 -16.39 6.40
CA GLY A 184 -1.66 -17.57 7.06
C GLY A 184 -1.85 -18.81 6.17
N GLY A 185 -1.42 -18.79 4.91
CA GLY A 185 -1.45 -19.94 4.00
C GLY A 185 -0.37 -20.98 4.29
N ASN A 186 -0.59 -22.21 3.83
CA ASN A 186 0.36 -23.33 3.99
C ASN A 186 1.54 -23.22 3.00
N TRP A 187 2.25 -22.09 3.00
CA TRP A 187 3.37 -21.78 2.09
C TRP A 187 4.48 -22.85 2.15
N ARG A 188 4.63 -23.52 3.30
CA ARG A 188 5.52 -24.68 3.52
C ARG A 188 5.27 -25.81 2.53
N GLU A 189 4.03 -25.95 2.08
CA GLU A 189 3.61 -26.97 1.14
C GLU A 189 3.80 -26.56 -0.31
N SER A 190 4.28 -25.34 -0.57
CA SER A 190 4.60 -24.89 -1.92
C SER A 190 5.74 -25.70 -2.50
N ASP A 191 5.68 -25.95 -3.82
CA ASP A 191 6.75 -26.63 -4.54
C ASP A 191 8.07 -25.86 -4.42
N TYR A 192 8.00 -24.54 -4.33
CA TYR A 192 9.16 -23.68 -4.10
C TYR A 192 9.91 -24.05 -2.81
N VAL A 193 9.22 -24.08 -1.67
CA VAL A 193 9.81 -24.44 -0.38
C VAL A 193 10.29 -25.89 -0.37
N LYS A 194 9.53 -26.81 -0.97
CA LYS A 194 9.92 -28.22 -1.09
C LYS A 194 11.21 -28.38 -1.89
N ASN A 195 11.38 -27.59 -2.96
CA ASN A 195 12.59 -27.60 -3.77
C ASN A 195 13.78 -27.01 -3.01
N LEU A 196 13.62 -25.90 -2.29
CA LEU A 196 14.67 -25.35 -1.42
C LEU A 196 15.07 -26.34 -0.31
N ASN A 197 14.07 -26.95 0.35
CA ASN A 197 14.27 -27.96 1.38
C ASN A 197 15.10 -29.13 0.86
N LYS A 198 14.73 -29.66 -0.31
CA LYS A 198 15.47 -30.72 -0.98
C LYS A 198 16.89 -30.29 -1.39
N LYS A 199 17.05 -29.06 -1.87
CA LYS A 199 18.34 -28.53 -2.35
C LYS A 199 19.37 -28.40 -1.23
N TYR A 200 18.93 -27.93 -0.06
CA TYR A 200 19.81 -27.61 1.07
C TYR A 200 19.73 -28.60 2.23
N GLY A 201 19.08 -29.76 2.04
CA GLY A 201 18.88 -30.73 3.11
C GLY A 201 18.16 -30.15 4.33
N CYS A 202 17.23 -29.22 4.09
CA CYS A 202 16.51 -28.50 5.13
C CYS A 202 15.08 -29.03 5.28
N SER A 203 14.50 -28.89 6.48
CA SER A 203 13.09 -29.18 6.72
C SER A 203 12.52 -28.22 7.76
N PHE A 204 11.21 -28.01 7.73
CA PHE A 204 10.52 -27.27 8.79
C PHE A 204 9.97 -28.24 9.81
N ILE A 205 10.27 -27.99 11.08
CA ILE A 205 9.60 -28.66 12.19
C ILE A 205 8.63 -27.70 12.88
N GLU A 206 7.53 -28.25 13.38
CA GLU A 206 6.63 -27.53 14.28
C GLU A 206 7.29 -27.40 15.64
N ASP A 207 7.39 -26.17 16.11
CA ASP A 207 7.85 -25.82 17.43
C ASP A 207 6.81 -24.92 18.09
N TYR A 208 6.83 -24.83 19.42
CA TYR A 208 5.91 -23.97 20.14
C TYR A 208 6.61 -23.30 21.31
N HIS A 209 6.32 -22.02 21.49
CA HIS A 209 6.71 -21.28 22.68
C HIS A 209 5.46 -20.87 23.45
N THR A 210 5.49 -21.06 24.77
CA THR A 210 4.51 -20.51 25.68
C THR A 210 4.98 -19.16 26.19
N TYR A 211 4.44 -18.08 25.62
CA TYR A 211 4.68 -16.72 26.09
C TYR A 211 3.46 -16.27 26.89
N THR A 212 3.65 -15.87 28.16
CA THR A 212 2.58 -15.37 29.04
C THR A 212 1.31 -16.24 29.13
N GLY A 213 1.46 -17.57 28.99
CA GLY A 213 0.36 -18.53 29.02
C GLY A 213 -0.34 -18.76 27.67
N TYR A 214 0.08 -18.07 26.61
CA TYR A 214 -0.39 -18.29 25.25
C TYR A 214 0.60 -19.18 24.50
N ARG A 215 0.09 -20.22 23.85
CA ARG A 215 0.85 -21.07 22.92
C ARG A 215 0.96 -20.33 21.60
N VAL A 216 2.19 -20.03 21.20
CA VAL A 216 2.53 -19.51 19.87
C VAL A 216 3.21 -20.65 19.12
N ASP A 217 2.52 -21.20 18.13
CA ASP A 217 3.11 -22.16 17.21
C ASP A 217 3.98 -21.40 16.21
N TYR A 218 5.23 -21.86 16.04
CA TYR A 218 6.14 -21.31 15.05
C TYR A 218 6.92 -22.43 14.36
N TYR A 219 7.48 -22.10 13.22
CA TYR A 219 8.24 -23.06 12.42
C TYR A 219 9.73 -22.76 12.56
N ARG A 220 10.49 -23.82 12.84
CA ARG A 220 11.95 -23.78 12.87
C ARG A 220 12.49 -24.51 11.66
N LEU A 221 13.39 -23.87 10.92
CA LEU A 221 14.17 -24.55 9.88
C LEU A 221 15.24 -25.41 10.58
N VAL A 222 15.26 -26.69 10.25
CA VAL A 222 16.29 -27.63 10.68
C VAL A 222 17.09 -28.03 9.45
N SER A 223 18.41 -27.95 9.56
CA SER A 223 19.36 -28.39 8.56
C SER A 223 20.44 -29.25 9.22
N GLU A 224 21.05 -30.16 8.46
CA GLU A 224 22.15 -31.00 8.93
C GLU A 224 23.40 -30.16 9.27
N ASP A 225 23.58 -29.02 8.60
CA ASP A 225 24.70 -28.11 8.83
C ASP A 225 24.27 -26.63 8.75
N SER A 226 25.04 -25.76 9.41
CA SER A 226 24.73 -24.33 9.50
C SER A 226 24.92 -23.58 8.18
N GLU A 227 25.78 -24.08 7.27
CA GLU A 227 26.06 -23.43 6.00
C GLU A 227 24.92 -23.66 5.00
N GLY A 228 24.37 -24.88 4.95
CA GLY A 228 23.17 -25.21 4.18
C GLY A 228 21.96 -24.38 4.61
N ALA A 229 21.75 -24.23 5.92
CA ALA A 229 20.72 -23.32 6.44
C ALA A 229 20.95 -21.87 6.01
N ARG A 230 22.20 -21.37 6.10
CA ARG A 230 22.52 -20.01 5.65
C ARG A 230 22.24 -19.82 4.16
N GLN A 231 22.67 -20.74 3.31
CA GLN A 231 22.46 -20.65 1.87
C GLN A 231 20.98 -20.76 1.50
N TYR A 232 20.20 -21.57 2.22
CA TYR A 232 18.75 -21.62 2.11
C TYR A 232 18.13 -20.22 2.29
N TYR A 233 18.52 -19.51 3.35
CA TYR A 233 17.99 -18.18 3.63
C TYR A 233 18.43 -17.14 2.61
N VAL A 234 19.69 -17.17 2.18
CA VAL A 234 20.19 -16.24 1.17
C VAL A 234 19.45 -16.43 -0.15
N GLU A 235 19.30 -17.67 -0.64
CA GLU A 235 18.59 -17.93 -1.90
C GLU A 235 17.11 -17.54 -1.79
N MET A 236 16.46 -17.93 -0.70
CA MET A 236 15.07 -17.55 -0.47
C MET A 236 14.90 -16.03 -0.44
N PHE A 237 15.83 -15.29 0.18
CA PHE A 237 15.81 -13.84 0.22
C PHE A 237 16.05 -13.19 -1.14
N GLU A 238 16.99 -13.70 -1.94
CA GLU A 238 17.23 -13.21 -3.30
C GLU A 238 16.01 -13.44 -4.20
N ASP A 239 15.43 -14.63 -4.13
CA ASP A 239 14.19 -14.94 -4.85
C ASP A 239 13.07 -14.01 -4.39
N LEU A 240 12.96 -13.75 -3.09
CA LEU A 240 11.98 -12.82 -2.55
C LEU A 240 12.11 -11.41 -3.07
N LYS A 241 13.34 -10.90 -3.13
CA LYS A 241 13.61 -9.61 -3.77
C LYS A 241 13.24 -9.63 -5.24
N ALA A 242 13.45 -10.74 -5.94
CA ALA A 242 13.02 -10.90 -7.32
C ALA A 242 11.49 -10.96 -7.49
N LEU A 243 10.75 -11.31 -6.43
CA LEU A 243 9.28 -11.24 -6.36
C LEU A 243 8.77 -9.82 -6.13
N LEU A 244 9.59 -8.93 -5.58
CA LEU A 244 9.20 -7.54 -5.41
C LEU A 244 8.95 -6.90 -6.76
N TRP A 245 7.98 -6.01 -6.79
CA TRP A 245 7.64 -5.33 -8.02
C TRP A 245 8.80 -4.51 -8.51
N LYS A 246 9.04 -4.58 -9.82
CA LYS A 246 10.11 -3.81 -10.42
C LYS A 246 9.69 -2.36 -10.56
N VAL A 247 10.65 -1.45 -10.48
CA VAL A 247 10.42 -0.03 -10.83
C VAL A 247 9.74 0.06 -12.20
N GLY A 248 8.65 0.82 -12.28
CA GLY A 248 7.83 0.96 -13.48
C GLY A 248 6.76 -0.12 -13.68
N GLU A 249 6.73 -1.18 -12.86
CA GLU A 249 5.68 -2.19 -12.92
C GLU A 249 4.32 -1.59 -12.56
N THR A 250 3.29 -1.91 -13.34
CA THR A 250 1.94 -1.41 -13.11
C THR A 250 1.23 -2.22 -12.03
N VAL A 251 0.78 -1.53 -10.99
CA VAL A 251 -0.12 -2.04 -9.97
C VAL A 251 -1.53 -1.61 -10.29
N LYS A 252 -2.48 -2.52 -10.08
CA LYS A 252 -3.92 -2.22 -10.14
C LYS A 252 -4.56 -2.56 -8.81
N VAL A 253 -5.37 -1.65 -8.29
CA VAL A 253 -6.17 -1.89 -7.09
C VAL A 253 -7.61 -1.53 -7.39
N GLN A 254 -8.55 -2.38 -7.00
CA GLN A 254 -9.96 -2.20 -7.23
C GLN A 254 -10.71 -2.17 -5.91
N TRP A 255 -11.70 -1.27 -5.85
CA TRP A 255 -12.69 -1.20 -4.80
C TRP A 255 -14.08 -1.41 -5.37
N LEU A 256 -14.87 -2.23 -4.69
CA LEU A 256 -16.27 -2.43 -4.98
C LEU A 256 -17.06 -1.29 -4.32
N VAL A 257 -17.80 -0.52 -5.11
CA VAL A 257 -18.69 0.52 -4.59
C VAL A 257 -20.10 -0.05 -4.49
N TYR A 258 -20.67 -0.03 -3.29
CA TYR A 258 -21.99 -0.57 -3.02
C TYR A 258 -23.09 0.29 -3.68
N PRO A 259 -24.25 -0.30 -4.06
CA PRO A 259 -25.34 0.43 -4.70
C PRO A 259 -25.89 1.61 -3.89
N ASN A 260 -25.66 1.65 -2.56
CA ASN A 260 -26.05 2.77 -1.71
C ASN A 260 -25.25 4.05 -2.00
N GLY A 261 -24.11 3.97 -2.70
CA GLY A 261 -23.29 5.11 -3.07
C GLY A 261 -22.50 5.76 -1.93
N TYR A 262 -22.48 5.16 -0.74
CA TYR A 262 -21.78 5.70 0.44
C TYR A 262 -20.78 4.72 1.06
N GLN A 263 -20.81 3.46 0.64
CA GLN A 263 -19.90 2.43 1.11
C GLN A 263 -19.09 1.87 -0.05
N PHE A 264 -17.86 1.50 0.25
CA PHE A 264 -17.00 0.76 -0.65
C PHE A 264 -16.17 -0.23 0.17
N GLU A 265 -15.66 -1.27 -0.48
CA GLU A 265 -14.74 -2.22 0.12
C GLU A 265 -13.62 -2.56 -0.85
N PHE A 266 -12.48 -3.00 -0.32
CA PHE A 266 -11.40 -3.55 -1.14
C PHE A 266 -11.93 -4.78 -1.90
N TYR A 267 -11.71 -4.80 -3.21
CA TYR A 267 -12.17 -5.88 -4.08
C TYR A 267 -11.02 -6.78 -4.50
N THR A 268 -10.03 -6.22 -5.17
CA THR A 268 -8.85 -6.95 -5.65
C THR A 268 -7.64 -6.03 -5.71
N CYS A 269 -6.47 -6.64 -5.64
CA CYS A 269 -5.26 -6.09 -6.23
C CYS A 269 -4.88 -7.01 -7.40
N GLU A 270 -4.24 -6.46 -8.42
CA GLU A 270 -3.57 -7.25 -9.44
C GLU A 270 -2.15 -6.74 -9.62
N THR A 271 -1.24 -7.71 -9.63
CA THR A 271 0.19 -7.53 -9.83
C THR A 271 0.68 -8.56 -10.84
N LYS A 272 1.81 -8.32 -11.51
CA LYS A 272 2.41 -9.38 -12.33
C LYS A 272 3.08 -10.47 -11.48
N ALA A 273 3.23 -10.24 -10.17
CA ALA A 273 3.82 -11.19 -9.21
C ALA A 273 3.00 -12.48 -8.98
N LYS A 274 1.82 -12.63 -9.61
CA LYS A 274 1.00 -13.88 -9.63
C LYS A 274 1.76 -15.15 -10.09
N ALA A 275 2.99 -15.05 -10.59
CA ALA A 275 3.74 -16.13 -11.21
C ALA A 275 4.21 -17.26 -10.27
N TYR A 276 4.20 -17.08 -8.94
CA TYR A 276 4.83 -18.04 -8.02
C TYR A 276 3.85 -18.91 -7.22
N GLY A 277 2.58 -18.97 -7.62
CA GLY A 277 1.60 -19.87 -6.97
C GLY A 277 1.21 -19.49 -5.54
N LEU A 278 1.63 -18.30 -5.07
CA LEU A 278 1.15 -17.73 -3.81
C LEU A 278 -0.33 -17.36 -3.98
N LYS A 279 -1.18 -18.03 -3.19
CA LYS A 279 -2.65 -18.00 -3.34
C LYS A 279 -3.28 -16.67 -2.92
N LYS A 280 -2.53 -15.78 -2.28
CA LYS A 280 -2.99 -14.50 -1.73
C LYS A 280 -2.09 -13.40 -2.27
N ASP A 281 -2.69 -12.30 -2.70
CA ASP A 281 -1.93 -11.16 -3.23
C ASP A 281 -1.18 -10.50 -2.05
N ILE A 282 0.13 -10.74 -2.01
CA ILE A 282 1.08 -10.25 -1.00
C ILE A 282 0.87 -8.77 -0.71
N PHE A 283 0.45 -8.01 -1.71
CA PHE A 283 0.25 -6.59 -1.58
C PHE A 283 -0.89 -6.17 -0.64
N GLY A 284 -1.92 -6.99 -0.44
CA GLY A 284 -2.97 -6.65 0.54
C GLY A 284 -2.40 -6.55 1.96
N GLU A 285 -1.50 -7.47 2.31
CA GLU A 285 -0.85 -7.49 3.62
C GLU A 285 0.38 -6.60 3.67
N LEU A 286 1.08 -6.40 2.54
CA LEU A 286 2.14 -5.41 2.42
C LEU A 286 1.58 -3.98 2.52
N LEU A 287 0.39 -3.70 1.99
CA LEU A 287 -0.34 -2.45 2.23
C LEU A 287 -0.81 -2.32 3.69
N GLU A 288 -1.04 -3.41 4.40
CA GLU A 288 -1.28 -3.35 5.83
C GLU A 288 0.04 -3.18 6.62
N ALA A 289 1.16 -3.73 6.14
CA ALA A 289 2.45 -3.78 6.85
C ALA A 289 3.39 -2.59 6.58
N ILE A 290 3.49 -2.06 5.35
CA ILE A 290 4.22 -0.81 5.00
C ILE A 290 3.71 0.37 5.84
N TYR A 291 2.47 0.23 6.27
CA TYR A 291 1.65 1.26 6.82
C TYR A 291 1.41 0.97 8.34
N ASN A 292 1.80 -0.17 8.91
CA ASN A 292 1.89 -0.30 10.38
C ASN A 292 3.28 0.05 10.89
#